data_AF-A0A060CLM2-F1
#
_entry.id   AF-A0A060CLM2-F1
#
_cell.length_a   1.000
_cell.length_b   1.000
_cell.length_c   1.000
_cell.angle_alpha   90.00
_cell.angle_beta   90.00
_cell.angle_gamma   90.00
#
_symmetry.space_group_name_H-M   'P 1'
#
loop_
_entity.id
_entity.type
_entity.pdbx_description
1 polymer ?
#
loop_
_entity_poly.entity_id
_entity_poly.type
_entity_poly.pdbx_seq_one_letter_code
_entity_poly.pdbx_strand_id
1 'polypeptide(L)'
;MTPATATDADAVSWSSSDESVATVTADGTVTAVAPGTVTITASVDGKSDHVDLTVTEVAVTGVTIDPTTSSLEVGQTVPLSAVVAPDNATNKALTWESTDKTVATVDAQGVVTAVGPGTTYIQATADGVTGTATVTVKAPVV
;
A
#
# COMPACT_ATOMS: atom_id res chain seq x y z
N MET A 1 48.44 -24.64 -31.41
CA MET A 1 48.41 -23.56 -30.40
C MET A 1 47.04 -22.93 -30.45
N THR A 2 46.18 -23.25 -29.49
CA THR A 2 44.89 -22.59 -29.31
C THR A 2 45.13 -21.21 -28.69
N PRO A 3 44.43 -20.15 -29.09
CA PRO A 3 44.48 -18.90 -28.34
C PRO A 3 43.95 -19.16 -26.93
N ALA A 4 44.68 -18.70 -25.91
CA ALA A 4 44.12 -18.57 -24.59
C ALA A 4 42.91 -17.63 -24.70
N THR A 5 41.74 -18.08 -24.23
CA THR A 5 40.63 -17.18 -23.95
C THR A 5 41.16 -16.11 -23.00
N ALA A 6 41.17 -14.85 -23.43
CA ALA A 6 41.47 -13.73 -22.55
C ALA A 6 40.48 -13.81 -21.38
N THR A 7 41.00 -14.19 -20.20
CA THR A 7 40.23 -14.24 -18.96
C THR A 7 40.54 -12.95 -18.23
N ASP A 8 40.05 -11.84 -18.77
CA ASP A 8 40.19 -10.54 -18.12
C ASP A 8 39.09 -9.63 -18.67
N ALA A 9 37.89 -9.81 -18.12
CA ALA A 9 36.94 -8.72 -18.06
C ALA A 9 36.91 -8.35 -16.59
N ASP A 10 37.53 -7.23 -16.23
CA ASP A 10 37.47 -6.69 -14.89
C ASP A 10 36.00 -6.53 -14.52
N ALA A 11 35.51 -7.46 -13.70
CA ALA A 11 34.09 -7.57 -13.43
C ALA A 11 33.68 -6.34 -12.60
N VAL A 12 32.73 -5.56 -13.14
CA VAL A 12 32.18 -4.42 -12.41
C VAL A 12 31.49 -4.95 -11.15
N SER A 13 31.93 -4.46 -10.00
CA SER A 13 31.27 -4.69 -8.72
C SER A 13 30.27 -3.58 -8.47
N TRP A 14 29.06 -3.96 -8.04
CA TRP A 14 27.97 -3.04 -7.75
C TRP A 14 27.66 -3.06 -6.26
N SER A 15 27.34 -1.90 -5.70
CA SER A 15 26.87 -1.78 -4.32
C SER A 15 25.80 -0.70 -4.18
N SER A 16 24.93 -0.89 -3.19
CA SER A 16 23.96 0.11 -2.74
C SER A 16 24.38 0.65 -1.37
N SER A 17 24.25 1.96 -1.15
CA SER A 17 24.49 2.54 0.17
C SER A 17 23.38 2.21 1.17
N ASP A 18 22.18 1.82 0.70
CA ASP A 18 21.03 1.44 1.52
C ASP A 18 20.12 0.46 0.76
N GLU A 19 20.29 -0.84 1.04
CA GLU A 19 19.46 -1.90 0.44
C GLU A 19 18.01 -1.90 0.93
N SER A 20 17.68 -1.16 1.99
CA SER A 20 16.29 -0.96 2.39
C SER A 20 15.55 0.05 1.50
N VAL A 21 16.29 0.88 0.75
CA VAL A 21 15.75 1.86 -0.21
C VAL A 21 15.84 1.34 -1.65
N ALA A 22 16.99 0.80 -2.07
CA ALA A 22 17.13 0.11 -3.36
C ALA A 22 18.24 -0.95 -3.35
N THR A 23 18.02 -2.05 -4.07
CA THR A 23 19.03 -3.11 -4.28
C THR A 23 19.60 -3.03 -5.69
N VAL A 24 20.81 -3.55 -5.87
CA VAL A 24 21.47 -3.66 -7.17
C VAL A 24 22.06 -5.05 -7.34
N THR A 25 21.83 -5.69 -8.48
CA THR A 25 22.37 -7.01 -8.80
C THR A 25 23.80 -6.91 -9.34
N ALA A 26 24.50 -8.05 -9.45
CA ALA A 26 25.88 -8.08 -9.97
C ALA A 26 26.00 -7.64 -11.45
N ASP A 27 24.91 -7.69 -12.22
CA ASP A 27 24.82 -7.17 -13.59
C ASP A 27 24.41 -5.69 -13.66
N GLY A 28 24.21 -5.03 -12.51
CA GLY A 28 23.87 -3.61 -12.43
C GLY A 28 22.38 -3.30 -12.54
N THR A 29 21.50 -4.29 -12.46
CA THR A 29 20.04 -4.07 -12.45
C THR A 29 19.61 -3.56 -11.06
N VAL A 30 19.01 -2.37 -11.03
CA VAL A 30 18.55 -1.73 -9.77
C VAL A 30 17.06 -1.98 -9.55
N THR A 31 16.69 -2.37 -8.34
CA THR A 31 15.29 -2.53 -7.90
C THR A 31 15.00 -1.60 -6.72
N ALA A 32 14.00 -0.73 -6.86
CA ALA A 32 13.53 0.13 -5.76
C ALA A 32 12.77 -0.70 -4.72
N VAL A 33 12.99 -0.41 -3.44
CA VAL A 33 12.40 -1.14 -2.30
C VAL A 33 11.45 -0.23 -1.52
N ALA A 34 11.91 0.94 -1.08
CA ALA A 34 11.12 1.88 -0.28
C ALA A 34 11.48 3.34 -0.58
N PRO A 35 10.60 4.31 -0.29
CA PRO A 35 10.91 5.72 -0.45
C PRO A 35 12.15 6.13 0.35
N GLY A 36 13.02 6.93 -0.25
CA GLY A 36 14.28 7.33 0.34
C GLY A 36 15.31 7.74 -0.72
N THR A 37 16.48 8.15 -0.25
CA THR A 37 17.62 8.50 -1.10
C THR A 37 18.73 7.48 -0.91
N VAL A 38 19.29 6.97 -2.01
CA VAL A 38 20.32 5.93 -1.99
C VAL A 38 21.34 6.17 -3.10
N THR A 39 22.59 5.81 -2.86
CA THR A 39 23.67 5.91 -3.84
C THR A 39 24.02 4.52 -4.34
N ILE A 40 24.00 4.32 -5.66
CA ILE A 40 24.46 3.08 -6.30
C ILE A 40 25.84 3.32 -6.88
N THR A 41 26.80 2.46 -6.53
CA THR A 41 28.21 2.59 -6.95
C THR A 41 28.60 1.42 -7.84
N ALA A 42 29.22 1.72 -8.99
CA ALA A 42 29.91 0.76 -9.84
C ALA A 42 31.43 0.91 -9.62
N SER A 43 32.14 -0.19 -9.41
CA SER A 43 33.60 -0.19 -9.23
C SER A 43 34.30 -1.25 -10.07
N VAL A 44 35.37 -0.87 -10.76
CA VAL A 44 36.21 -1.73 -11.59
C VAL A 44 37.66 -1.22 -11.54
N ASP A 45 38.63 -2.10 -11.29
CA ASP A 45 40.07 -1.78 -11.21
C ASP A 45 40.45 -0.60 -10.32
N GLY A 46 39.80 -0.49 -9.17
CA GLY A 46 40.04 0.59 -8.22
C GLY A 46 39.53 1.97 -8.69
N LYS A 47 38.80 2.03 -9.82
CA LYS A 47 38.01 3.18 -10.23
C LYS A 47 36.55 2.94 -9.86
N SER A 48 35.84 4.00 -9.53
CA SER A 48 34.41 3.93 -9.26
C SER A 48 33.69 5.15 -9.81
N ASP A 49 32.41 4.97 -10.07
CA ASP A 49 31.46 6.04 -10.33
C ASP A 49 30.14 5.70 -9.64
N HIS A 50 29.29 6.70 -9.40
CA HIS A 50 28.05 6.52 -8.67
C HIS A 50 26.89 7.33 -9.26
N VAL A 51 25.69 6.88 -8.91
CA VAL A 51 24.45 7.62 -9.15
C VAL A 51 23.65 7.71 -7.87
N ASP A 52 23.17 8.91 -7.56
CA ASP A 52 22.20 9.13 -6.49
C ASP A 52 20.79 8.91 -7.04
N LEU A 53 20.04 8.07 -6.35
CA LEU A 53 18.66 7.73 -6.65
C LEU A 53 17.77 8.26 -5.54
N THR A 54 16.61 8.78 -5.94
CA THR A 54 15.52 9.13 -5.01
C THR A 54 14.31 8.31 -5.38
N VAL A 55 13.89 7.42 -4.46
CA VAL A 55 12.65 6.68 -4.55
C VAL A 55 11.57 7.52 -3.86
N THR A 56 10.50 7.84 -4.56
CA THR A 56 9.39 8.66 -4.05
C THR A 56 8.18 7.81 -3.71
N GLU A 57 7.40 8.29 -2.73
CA GLU A 57 6.11 7.71 -2.42
C GLU A 57 5.08 7.97 -3.53
N VAL A 58 4.28 6.97 -3.85
CA VAL A 58 3.06 7.14 -4.65
C VAL A 58 1.91 7.35 -3.68
N ALA A 59 1.48 8.60 -3.56
CA ALA A 59 0.40 8.99 -2.66
C ALA A 59 -0.92 8.32 -3.02
N VAL A 60 -1.72 8.02 -1.99
CA VAL A 60 -3.13 7.64 -2.18
C VAL A 60 -3.90 8.86 -2.72
N THR A 61 -4.75 8.63 -3.71
CA THR A 61 -5.62 9.65 -4.31
C THR A 61 -7.10 9.31 -4.20
N GLY A 62 -7.45 8.07 -3.84
CA GLY A 62 -8.85 7.67 -3.66
C GLY A 62 -9.00 6.43 -2.80
N VAL A 63 -10.11 6.38 -2.06
CA VAL A 63 -10.61 5.19 -1.37
C VAL A 63 -12.08 5.03 -1.71
N THR A 64 -12.45 3.89 -2.29
CA THR A 64 -13.82 3.58 -2.68
C THR A 64 -14.32 2.39 -1.88
N ILE A 65 -15.52 2.48 -1.31
CA ILE A 65 -16.14 1.39 -0.53
C ILE A 65 -17.29 0.79 -1.32
N ASP A 66 -17.40 -0.54 -1.32
CA ASP A 66 -18.51 -1.30 -1.90
C ASP A 66 -19.06 -2.34 -0.90
N PRO A 67 -20.39 -2.44 -0.71
CA PRO A 67 -21.42 -1.55 -1.26
C PRO A 67 -21.38 -0.13 -0.67
N THR A 68 -21.75 0.87 -1.48
CA THR A 68 -21.83 2.28 -1.04
C THR A 68 -23.00 2.55 -0.09
N THR A 69 -24.04 1.71 -0.15
CA THR A 69 -25.21 1.76 0.74
C THR A 69 -25.64 0.37 1.18
N SER A 70 -25.98 0.20 2.45
CA SER A 70 -26.55 -1.04 2.98
C SER A 70 -27.76 -0.75 3.87
N SER A 71 -28.72 -1.68 3.88
CA SER A 71 -29.84 -1.65 4.81
C SER A 71 -29.96 -2.97 5.55
N LEU A 72 -29.96 -2.91 6.88
CA LEU A 72 -29.87 -4.06 7.77
C LEU A 72 -30.95 -4.02 8.84
N GLU A 73 -31.25 -5.18 9.42
CA GLU A 73 -31.96 -5.28 10.70
C GLU A 73 -30.96 -5.35 11.85
N VAL A 74 -31.39 -4.97 13.06
CA VAL A 74 -30.54 -5.04 14.27
C VAL A 74 -29.99 -6.45 14.45
N GLY A 75 -28.68 -6.56 14.70
CA GLY A 75 -27.97 -7.83 14.86
C GLY A 75 -27.47 -8.47 13.55
N GLN A 76 -27.88 -7.96 12.38
CA GLN A 76 -27.31 -8.41 11.10
C GLN A 76 -25.93 -7.82 10.85
N THR A 77 -25.16 -8.52 10.01
CA THR A 77 -23.83 -8.09 9.57
C THR A 77 -23.76 -7.97 8.06
N VAL A 78 -22.93 -7.05 7.57
CA VAL A 78 -22.58 -6.96 6.14
C VAL A 78 -21.08 -6.74 5.98
N PRO A 79 -20.40 -7.50 5.11
CA PRO A 79 -19.02 -7.18 4.76
C PRO A 79 -18.99 -5.99 3.81
N LEU A 80 -18.11 -5.03 4.08
CA LEU A 80 -17.73 -3.99 3.13
C LEU A 80 -16.33 -4.29 2.60
N SER A 81 -16.10 -3.94 1.34
CA SER A 81 -14.78 -3.96 0.71
C SER A 81 -14.34 -2.53 0.41
N ALA A 82 -13.04 -2.27 0.45
CA ALA A 82 -12.48 -0.98 0.06
C ALA A 82 -11.34 -1.15 -0.93
N VAL A 83 -11.30 -0.28 -1.94
CA VAL A 83 -10.25 -0.22 -2.97
C VAL A 83 -9.52 1.10 -2.85
N VAL A 84 -8.19 1.04 -2.73
CA VAL A 84 -7.30 2.19 -2.66
C VAL A 84 -6.72 2.47 -4.04
N ALA A 85 -6.80 3.72 -4.48
CA ALA A 85 -6.27 4.21 -5.76
C ALA A 85 -5.14 5.23 -5.54
N PRO A 86 -4.12 5.25 -6.41
CA PRO A 86 -3.88 4.29 -7.49
C PRO A 86 -3.48 2.91 -6.95
N ASP A 87 -3.53 1.87 -7.78
CA ASP A 87 -3.23 0.51 -7.33
C ASP A 87 -1.77 0.35 -6.85
N ASN A 88 -0.86 1.16 -7.41
CA ASN A 88 0.55 1.23 -7.02
C ASN A 88 0.83 2.28 -5.93
N ALA A 89 -0.18 2.76 -5.20
CA ALA A 89 0.04 3.60 -4.03
C ALA A 89 0.94 2.88 -3.02
N THR A 90 1.90 3.60 -2.43
CA THR A 90 2.90 3.02 -1.56
C THR A 90 2.30 2.56 -0.23
N ASN A 91 1.40 3.34 0.36
CA ASN A 91 0.72 3.00 1.60
C ASN A 91 -0.79 2.78 1.40
N LYS A 92 -1.21 1.52 1.34
CA LYS A 92 -2.63 1.12 1.16
C LYS A 92 -3.27 0.61 2.45
N ALA A 93 -2.63 0.81 3.61
CA ALA A 93 -3.17 0.35 4.88
C ALA A 93 -4.50 1.05 5.19
N LEU A 94 -5.53 0.25 5.50
CA LEU A 94 -6.88 0.74 5.74
C LEU A 94 -7.20 0.76 7.23
N THR A 95 -7.80 1.85 7.69
CA THR A 95 -8.45 1.96 8.99
C THR A 95 -9.93 2.19 8.80
N TRP A 96 -10.75 1.43 9.54
CA TRP A 96 -12.21 1.51 9.49
C TRP A 96 -12.79 2.21 10.71
N GLU A 97 -13.79 3.05 10.51
CA GLU A 97 -14.52 3.72 11.59
C GLU A 97 -16.00 3.89 11.27
N SER A 98 -16.86 3.76 12.30
CA SER A 98 -18.24 4.22 12.25
C SER A 98 -18.37 5.58 12.94
N THR A 99 -19.03 6.50 12.25
CA THR A 99 -19.37 7.85 12.76
C THR A 99 -20.38 7.82 13.90
N ASP A 100 -21.24 6.78 13.95
CA ASP A 100 -22.14 6.50 15.07
C ASP A 100 -22.18 4.99 15.36
N LYS A 101 -21.45 4.62 16.42
CA LYS A 101 -21.30 3.24 16.91
C LYS A 101 -22.55 2.73 17.63
N THR A 102 -23.50 3.60 17.97
CA THR A 102 -24.80 3.19 18.54
C THR A 102 -25.77 2.69 17.46
N VAL A 103 -25.54 3.07 16.19
CA VAL A 103 -26.29 2.59 15.03
C VAL A 103 -25.63 1.36 14.41
N ALA A 104 -24.33 1.43 14.10
CA ALA A 104 -23.57 0.29 13.59
C ALA A 104 -22.08 0.38 13.95
N THR A 105 -21.43 -0.76 14.17
CA THR A 105 -19.98 -0.87 14.37
C THR A 105 -19.32 -1.50 13.15
N VAL A 106 -18.02 -1.27 12.95
CA VAL A 106 -17.21 -1.94 11.92
C VAL A 106 -15.92 -2.45 12.54
N ASP A 107 -15.48 -3.63 12.15
CA ASP A 107 -14.19 -4.20 12.60
C ASP A 107 -13.02 -3.83 11.65
N ALA A 108 -11.82 -4.31 11.97
CA ALA A 108 -10.63 -4.04 11.18
C ALA A 108 -10.64 -4.73 9.79
N GLN A 109 -11.52 -5.72 9.58
CA GLN A 109 -11.70 -6.43 8.32
C GLN A 109 -12.79 -5.78 7.44
N GLY A 110 -13.44 -4.71 7.92
CA GLY A 110 -14.54 -4.05 7.19
C GLY A 110 -15.89 -4.74 7.37
N VAL A 111 -16.06 -5.63 8.35
CA VAL A 111 -17.36 -6.24 8.64
C VAL A 111 -18.15 -5.32 9.55
N VAL A 112 -19.31 -4.88 9.06
CA VAL A 112 -20.23 -4.01 9.79
C VAL A 112 -21.25 -4.86 10.54
N THR A 113 -21.52 -4.50 11.79
CA THR A 113 -22.59 -5.09 12.63
C THR A 113 -23.62 -4.02 12.99
N ALA A 114 -24.89 -4.30 12.71
CA ALA A 114 -26.00 -3.41 13.05
C ALA A 114 -26.33 -3.47 14.55
N VAL A 115 -26.34 -2.32 15.22
CA VAL A 115 -26.50 -2.19 16.67
C VAL A 115 -27.87 -1.64 17.05
N GLY A 116 -28.29 -0.54 16.42
CA GLY A 116 -29.53 0.17 16.77
C GLY A 116 -30.14 0.87 15.56
N PRO A 117 -31.46 1.13 15.56
CA PRO A 117 -32.13 1.74 14.43
C PRO A 117 -31.61 3.16 14.17
N GLY A 118 -31.42 3.51 12.90
CA GLY A 118 -30.89 4.80 12.49
C GLY A 118 -30.07 4.71 11.20
N THR A 119 -29.39 5.80 10.85
CA THR A 119 -28.47 5.87 9.72
C THR A 119 -27.12 6.36 10.20
N THR A 120 -26.05 5.68 9.81
CA THR A 120 -24.66 6.03 10.12
C THR A 120 -23.78 5.89 8.89
N TYR A 121 -22.58 6.46 8.96
CA TYR A 121 -21.56 6.33 7.93
C TYR A 121 -20.42 5.45 8.42
N ILE A 122 -20.03 4.52 7.57
CA ILE A 122 -18.82 3.71 7.72
C ILE A 122 -17.75 4.30 6.81
N GLN A 123 -16.60 4.62 7.39
CA GLN A 123 -15.49 5.27 6.73
C GLN A 123 -14.29 4.32 6.70
N ALA A 124 -13.65 4.26 5.54
CA ALA A 124 -12.37 3.57 5.34
C ALA A 124 -11.34 4.62 4.93
N THR A 125 -10.23 4.69 5.64
CA THR A 125 -9.18 5.69 5.41
C THR A 125 -7.85 5.01 5.11
N ALA A 126 -7.17 5.46 4.05
CA ALA A 126 -5.81 5.08 3.72
C ALA A 126 -5.01 6.35 3.45
N ASP A 127 -3.87 6.49 4.13
CA ASP A 127 -2.95 7.63 4.00
C ASP A 127 -3.66 9.01 4.03
N GLY A 128 -4.61 9.16 4.96
CA GLY A 128 -5.40 10.39 5.13
C GLY A 128 -6.54 10.60 4.11
N VAL A 129 -6.66 9.75 3.09
CA VAL A 129 -7.78 9.78 2.13
C VAL A 129 -8.90 8.86 2.60
N THR A 130 -10.13 9.38 2.65
CA THR A 130 -11.29 8.67 3.20
C THR A 130 -12.35 8.36 2.15
N GLY A 131 -12.76 7.10 2.09
CA GLY A 131 -13.98 6.62 1.42
C GLY A 131 -15.13 6.49 2.43
N THR A 132 -16.38 6.55 1.97
CA THR A 132 -17.55 6.48 2.86
C THR A 132 -18.66 5.61 2.27
N ALA A 133 -19.29 4.80 3.11
CA ALA A 133 -20.51 4.05 2.83
C ALA A 133 -21.60 4.39 3.85
N THR A 134 -22.86 4.39 3.40
CA THR A 134 -24.01 4.67 4.26
C THR A 134 -24.64 3.37 4.73
N VAL A 135 -24.89 3.23 6.03
CA VAL A 135 -25.55 2.08 6.62
C VAL A 135 -26.83 2.54 7.30
N THR A 136 -27.96 1.95 6.92
CA THR A 136 -29.26 2.20 7.56
C THR A 136 -29.73 0.95 8.27
N VAL A 137 -29.96 1.06 9.58
CA VAL A 137 -30.49 -0.02 10.41
C VAL A 137 -31.97 0.24 10.65
N LYS A 138 -32.80 -0.75 10.31
CA LYS A 138 -34.25 -0.69 10.47
C LYS A 138 -34.63 -0.99 11.92
N ALA A 139 -35.70 -0.35 12.39
CA ALA A 139 -36.34 -0.73 13.64
C ALA A 139 -36.93 -2.14 13.52
N PRO A 140 -36.97 -2.92 14.63
CA PRO A 140 -37.71 -4.17 14.66
C PRO A 140 -39.17 -3.93 14.26
N VAL A 141 -39.71 -4.79 13.40
CA VAL A 141 -41.16 -4.79 13.15
C VAL A 141 -41.82 -5.40 14.38
N VAL A 142 -42.60 -4.58 15.10
CA VAL A 142 -43.39 -4.99 16.28
C VAL A 142 -44.81 -5.35 15.90
#